data_AF-A0A3D3JNW3-F1
#
_entry.id   AF-A0A3D3JNW3-F1
#
_cell.length_a   1.000
_cell.length_b   1.000
_cell.length_c   1.000
_cell.angle_alpha   90.00
_cell.angle_beta   90.00
_cell.angle_gamma   90.00
#
_symmetry.space_group_name_H-M   'P 1'
#
loop_
_entity.id
_entity.type
_entity.pdbx_description
1 polymer ?
#
loop_
_entity_poly.entity_id
_entity_poly.type
_entity_poly.pdbx_seq_one_letter_code
_entity_poly.pdbx_strand_id
1 'polypeptide(L)'
;MNFANPNIFLHMFWILPLCVLLMWFGHRRRRRRLAVFIGESELAKSLISNQSVARRRLRDALMLVAVFFVLVAAAGPYWGSELVPRPVHSRDLLVVLDTSRSMLAKDIAPSRLQHAKQFVRQLAADTVGSRYGLIAFAGSAFLECPLTQNIDGFLSFLDDVGTDSIPVGGTNIELALSEALDAFEAAEGDHRAIIMITDGDELQGNSEQALDAFREKKIPIFVVGIGNPDLGSFIQLADNSFVTDEKGDRVRTKLNQEGLRRLSAATGGIYVHSTVIYDGLEAVLRRVRGLVPEENEDATMSRPIQRYQIPLLLGLVCLLVRMSVGERRNARRIEPAPIRARSTATVLLLLAAIATTAQTNLSPPAVQPMPPAAASAPLLAEESVSEYQQQLEQVVDDLLADLAAAQTDRERAYYNYNIGVNYQQLERAELAESHYNKALDFTNDPALRALASQNLGVLKHGESTETMMRDPDEALELLQEAEDFYRESMRALPTT
;
A
#
# COMPACT_ATOMS: atom_id res chain seq x y z
N MET A 1 1.24 -38.14 -7.75
CA MET A 1 0.63 -37.04 -8.54
C MET A 1 -0.32 -36.34 -7.61
N ASN A 2 -0.06 -35.06 -7.32
CA ASN A 2 -0.89 -34.32 -6.37
C ASN A 2 -1.98 -33.56 -7.13
N PHE A 3 -3.13 -33.39 -6.49
CA PHE A 3 -4.32 -32.77 -7.07
C PHE A 3 -4.70 -31.55 -6.23
N ALA A 4 -5.03 -30.44 -6.89
CA ALA A 4 -5.44 -29.22 -6.21
C ALA A 4 -6.76 -29.41 -5.46
N ASN A 5 -7.66 -30.25 -6.01
CA ASN A 5 -8.96 -30.54 -5.43
C ASN A 5 -9.15 -32.07 -5.25
N PRO A 6 -8.61 -32.67 -4.18
CA PRO A 6 -8.72 -34.11 -3.95
C PRO A 6 -10.19 -34.57 -3.78
N ASN A 7 -11.08 -33.69 -3.32
CA ASN A 7 -12.51 -33.98 -3.19
C ASN A 7 -13.19 -34.26 -4.54
N ILE A 8 -12.74 -33.61 -5.63
CA ILE A 8 -13.26 -33.86 -6.98
C ILE A 8 -12.89 -35.26 -7.46
N PHE A 9 -11.72 -35.76 -7.05
CA PHE A 9 -11.29 -37.11 -7.36
C PHE A 9 -12.22 -38.16 -6.71
N LEU A 10 -12.77 -37.90 -5.52
CA LEU A 10 -13.74 -38.78 -4.87
C LEU A 10 -15.07 -38.87 -5.64
N HIS A 11 -15.50 -37.81 -6.31
CA HIS A 11 -16.71 -37.84 -7.14
C HIS A 11 -16.57 -38.76 -8.37
N MET A 12 -15.35 -39.10 -8.78
CA MET A 12 -15.11 -40.10 -9.84
C MET A 12 -15.73 -41.47 -9.51
N PHE A 13 -15.77 -41.84 -8.23
CA PHE A 13 -16.32 -43.12 -7.77
C PHE A 13 -17.82 -43.26 -8.05
N TRP A 14 -18.56 -42.15 -8.16
CA TRP A 14 -20.01 -42.17 -8.41
C TRP A 14 -20.36 -41.76 -9.84
N ILE A 15 -19.61 -40.82 -10.43
CA ILE A 15 -19.87 -40.31 -11.78
C ILE A 15 -19.57 -41.37 -12.85
N LEU A 16 -18.49 -42.16 -12.71
CA LEU A 16 -18.13 -43.16 -13.70
C LEU A 16 -19.16 -44.32 -13.74
N PRO A 17 -19.59 -44.91 -12.60
CA PRO A 17 -20.65 -45.91 -12.61
C PRO A 17 -22.00 -45.36 -13.08
N LEU A 18 -22.33 -44.11 -12.74
CA LEU A 18 -23.55 -43.46 -13.25
C LEU A 18 -23.51 -43.33 -14.77
N CYS A 19 -22.38 -42.93 -15.36
CA CYS A 19 -22.20 -42.90 -16.80
C CYS A 19 -22.41 -44.29 -17.44
N VAL A 20 -21.85 -45.34 -16.85
CA VAL A 20 -22.04 -46.73 -17.30
C VAL A 20 -23.51 -47.15 -17.20
N LEU A 21 -24.20 -46.82 -16.11
CA LEU A 21 -25.61 -47.11 -15.89
C LEU A 21 -26.50 -46.39 -16.92
N LEU A 22 -26.25 -45.11 -17.16
CA LEU A 22 -26.96 -44.32 -18.17
C LEU A 22 -26.75 -44.85 -19.58
N MET A 23 -25.52 -45.24 -19.93
CA MET A 23 -25.24 -45.91 -21.20
C MET A 23 -26.00 -47.23 -21.31
N TRP A 24 -25.93 -48.08 -20.28
CA TRP A 24 -26.65 -49.36 -20.25
C TRP A 24 -28.16 -49.18 -20.43
N PHE A 25 -28.75 -48.23 -19.71
CA PHE A 25 -30.17 -47.93 -19.80
C PHE A 25 -30.56 -47.33 -21.15
N GLY A 26 -29.74 -46.43 -21.70
CA GLY A 26 -29.90 -45.88 -23.05
C GLY A 26 -29.85 -46.97 -24.12
N HIS A 27 -28.95 -47.94 -23.98
CA HIS A 27 -28.87 -49.09 -24.85
C HIS A 27 -30.07 -50.04 -24.71
N ARG A 28 -30.55 -50.28 -23.48
CA ARG A 28 -31.75 -51.08 -23.23
C ARG A 28 -33.01 -50.42 -23.81
N ARG A 29 -33.16 -49.10 -23.62
CA ARG A 29 -34.24 -48.30 -24.24
C ARG A 29 -34.16 -48.31 -25.75
N ARG A 30 -32.97 -48.11 -26.34
CA ARG A 30 -32.76 -48.19 -27.79
C ARG A 30 -33.16 -49.56 -28.33
N ARG A 31 -32.75 -50.66 -27.67
CA ARG A 31 -33.16 -52.02 -28.05
C ARG A 31 -34.67 -52.23 -27.97
N ARG A 32 -35.32 -51.78 -26.89
CA ARG A 32 -36.78 -51.87 -26.73
C ARG A 32 -37.54 -51.06 -27.80
N ARG A 33 -37.11 -49.83 -28.06
CA ARG A 33 -37.73 -48.99 -29.10
C ARG A 33 -37.54 -49.59 -30.49
N LEU A 34 -36.35 -50.09 -30.81
CA LEU A 34 -36.10 -50.79 -32.07
C LEU A 34 -36.95 -52.06 -32.20
N ALA A 35 -37.13 -52.82 -31.12
CA ALA A 35 -38.01 -54.00 -31.12
C ALA A 35 -39.49 -53.63 -31.37
N VAL A 36 -39.96 -52.53 -30.81
CA VAL A 36 -41.33 -52.02 -31.02
C VAL A 36 -41.52 -51.43 -32.43
N PHE A 37 -40.51 -50.75 -32.99
CA PHE A 37 -40.63 -50.08 -34.29
C PHE A 37 -40.48 -51.01 -35.50
N ILE A 38 -39.72 -52.10 -35.36
CA ILE A 38 -39.32 -52.93 -36.52
C ILE A 38 -40.09 -54.27 -36.57
N GLY A 39 -40.71 -54.69 -35.46
CA GLY A 39 -41.48 -55.95 -35.36
C GLY A 39 -40.60 -57.21 -35.57
N GLU A 40 -41.15 -58.39 -35.32
CA GLU A 40 -40.45 -59.69 -35.47
C GLU A 40 -40.29 -60.14 -36.94
N SER A 41 -40.09 -59.20 -37.87
CA SER A 41 -39.89 -59.58 -39.28
C SER A 41 -38.43 -59.98 -39.53
N GLU A 42 -38.19 -61.03 -40.33
CA GLU A 42 -36.86 -61.46 -40.76
C GLU A 42 -36.06 -60.35 -41.49
N LEU A 43 -36.75 -59.36 -42.07
CA LEU A 43 -36.16 -58.15 -42.67
C LEU A 43 -35.52 -57.21 -41.64
N ALA A 44 -36.02 -57.22 -40.39
CA ALA A 44 -35.45 -56.47 -39.26
C ALA A 44 -34.03 -56.93 -38.93
N LYS A 45 -33.80 -58.25 -38.94
CA LYS A 45 -32.51 -58.85 -38.62
C LYS A 45 -31.45 -58.45 -39.66
N SER A 46 -31.81 -58.40 -40.94
CA SER A 46 -30.94 -57.96 -42.04
C SER A 46 -30.48 -56.49 -41.90
N LEU A 47 -31.39 -55.57 -41.58
CA LEU A 47 -31.07 -54.14 -41.43
C LEU A 47 -30.29 -53.81 -40.14
N ILE A 48 -30.46 -54.59 -39.08
CA ILE A 48 -29.78 -54.41 -37.79
C ILE A 48 -28.43 -55.17 -37.75
N SER A 49 -28.27 -56.25 -38.53
CA SER A 49 -27.08 -57.12 -38.58
C SER A 49 -25.79 -56.40 -39.00
N ASN A 50 -25.88 -55.20 -39.60
CA ASN A 50 -24.70 -54.47 -40.04
C ASN A 50 -24.08 -53.56 -38.95
N GLN A 51 -24.51 -53.67 -37.69
CA GLN A 51 -23.90 -52.92 -36.57
C GLN A 51 -22.81 -53.75 -35.89
N SER A 52 -21.58 -53.22 -35.85
CA SER A 52 -20.46 -53.90 -35.20
C SER A 52 -20.52 -53.69 -33.69
N VAL A 53 -20.74 -54.78 -32.94
CA VAL A 53 -20.71 -54.78 -31.47
C VAL A 53 -19.35 -54.28 -30.95
N ALA A 54 -18.26 -54.62 -31.63
CA ALA A 54 -16.91 -54.18 -31.29
C ALA A 54 -16.74 -52.66 -31.44
N ARG A 55 -17.20 -52.07 -32.56
CA ARG A 55 -17.14 -50.60 -32.76
C ARG A 55 -18.01 -49.85 -31.76
N ARG A 56 -19.17 -50.41 -31.39
CA ARG A 56 -20.03 -49.83 -30.35
C ARG A 56 -19.37 -49.87 -28.97
N ARG A 57 -18.79 -51.01 -28.56
CA ARG A 57 -18.01 -51.10 -27.32
C ARG A 57 -16.82 -50.13 -27.32
N LEU A 58 -16.14 -49.96 -28.45
CA LEU A 58 -15.05 -48.99 -28.60
C LEU A 58 -15.55 -47.55 -28.40
N ARG A 59 -16.69 -47.16 -28.99
CA ARG A 59 -17.30 -45.84 -28.78
C ARG A 59 -17.71 -45.59 -27.33
N ASP A 60 -18.23 -46.62 -26.66
CA ASP A 60 -18.62 -46.52 -25.25
C ASP A 60 -17.38 -46.41 -24.36
N ALA A 61 -16.33 -47.19 -24.63
CA ALA A 61 -15.04 -47.11 -23.96
C ALA A 61 -14.38 -45.74 -24.13
N LEU A 62 -14.34 -45.20 -25.37
CA LEU A 62 -13.80 -43.86 -25.65
C LEU A 62 -14.55 -42.76 -24.88
N MET A 63 -15.85 -42.90 -24.68
CA MET A 63 -16.62 -41.95 -23.87
C MET A 63 -16.28 -42.05 -22.38
N LEU A 64 -16.15 -43.26 -21.85
CA LEU A 64 -15.76 -43.45 -20.45
C LEU A 64 -14.34 -42.93 -20.19
N VAL A 65 -13.41 -43.18 -21.12
CA VAL A 65 -12.04 -42.64 -21.07
C VAL A 65 -12.04 -41.11 -21.18
N ALA A 66 -12.88 -40.53 -22.04
CA ALA A 66 -13.02 -39.08 -22.13
C ALA A 66 -13.54 -38.46 -20.83
N VAL A 67 -14.60 -39.03 -20.24
CA VAL A 67 -15.17 -38.59 -18.97
C VAL A 67 -14.12 -38.71 -17.84
N PHE A 68 -13.38 -39.82 -17.81
CA PHE A 68 -12.29 -40.00 -16.85
C PHE A 68 -11.26 -38.87 -16.96
N PHE A 69 -10.78 -38.55 -18.16
CA PHE A 69 -9.80 -37.48 -18.37
C PHE A 69 -10.33 -36.08 -18.02
N VAL A 70 -11.61 -35.80 -18.28
CA VAL A 70 -12.24 -34.54 -17.85
C VAL A 70 -12.31 -34.44 -16.33
N LEU A 71 -12.62 -35.53 -15.63
CA LEU A 71 -12.62 -35.56 -14.16
C LEU A 71 -11.21 -35.40 -13.58
N VAL A 72 -10.20 -36.02 -14.21
CA VAL A 72 -8.80 -35.81 -13.84
C VAL A 72 -8.40 -34.35 -14.06
N ALA A 73 -8.80 -33.72 -15.17
CA ALA A 73 -8.56 -32.29 -15.39
C ALA A 73 -9.22 -31.41 -14.33
N ALA A 74 -10.47 -31.71 -13.96
CA ALA A 74 -11.21 -30.99 -12.92
C ALA A 74 -10.58 -31.15 -11.52
N ALA A 75 -9.96 -32.29 -11.22
CA ALA A 75 -9.19 -32.49 -9.99
C ALA A 75 -7.93 -31.62 -9.91
N GLY A 76 -7.49 -31.06 -11.05
CA GLY A 76 -6.38 -30.11 -11.13
C GLY A 76 -5.04 -30.75 -10.77
N PRO A 77 -4.51 -31.70 -11.58
CA PRO A 77 -3.21 -32.28 -11.33
C PRO A 77 -2.17 -31.18 -11.43
N TYR A 78 -1.26 -31.14 -10.48
CA TYR A 78 -0.20 -30.14 -10.46
C TYR A 78 1.17 -30.82 -10.32
N TRP A 79 2.16 -30.20 -10.96
CA TRP A 79 3.57 -30.52 -10.76
C TRP A 79 4.44 -29.33 -11.16
N GLY A 80 5.52 -29.16 -10.42
CA GLY A 80 6.26 -27.90 -10.40
C GLY A 80 5.54 -26.84 -9.55
N SER A 81 6.31 -25.86 -9.11
CA SER A 81 5.84 -24.73 -8.33
C SER A 81 6.41 -23.46 -8.92
N GLU A 82 5.59 -22.42 -8.91
CA GLU A 82 6.02 -21.06 -9.17
C GLU A 82 6.16 -20.34 -7.84
N LEU A 83 7.24 -19.59 -7.70
CA LEU A 83 7.45 -18.71 -6.57
C LEU A 83 6.63 -17.44 -6.82
N VAL A 84 5.54 -17.28 -6.09
CA VAL A 84 4.69 -16.08 -6.18
C VAL A 84 4.90 -15.28 -4.90
N PRO A 85 5.07 -13.94 -4.96
CA PRO A 85 5.09 -13.11 -3.77
C PRO A 85 3.80 -13.36 -2.97
N ARG A 86 3.95 -13.71 -1.69
CA ARG A 86 2.81 -13.87 -0.78
C ARG A 86 2.14 -12.51 -0.60
N PRO A 87 0.80 -12.43 -0.48
CA PRO A 87 0.17 -11.19 -0.05
C PRO A 87 0.76 -10.80 1.30
N VAL A 88 1.46 -9.65 1.33
CA VAL A 88 2.06 -9.06 2.53
C VAL A 88 0.95 -8.95 3.58
N HIS A 89 1.20 -9.42 4.80
CA HIS A 89 0.30 -9.13 5.92
C HIS A 89 0.27 -7.60 6.07
N SER A 90 -0.82 -6.96 5.63
CA SER A 90 -0.93 -5.52 5.67
C SER A 90 -1.10 -5.06 7.10
N ARG A 91 -0.25 -4.14 7.54
CA ARG A 91 -0.44 -3.38 8.78
C ARG A 91 -1.64 -2.47 8.58
N ASP A 92 -2.54 -2.42 9.54
CA ASP A 92 -3.65 -1.49 9.56
C ASP A 92 -3.28 -0.29 10.41
N LEU A 93 -3.02 0.82 9.73
CA LEU A 93 -2.55 2.06 10.32
C LEU A 93 -3.68 3.08 10.24
N LEU A 94 -4.26 3.40 11.39
CA LEU A 94 -5.30 4.41 11.47
C LEU A 94 -4.70 5.72 11.95
N VAL A 95 -4.72 6.71 11.07
CA VAL A 95 -4.25 8.06 11.37
C VAL A 95 -5.39 8.83 12.02
N VAL A 96 -5.19 9.27 13.25
CA VAL A 96 -6.15 10.06 14.01
C VAL A 96 -5.58 11.47 14.11
N LEU A 97 -6.12 12.37 13.28
CA LEU A 97 -5.59 13.70 13.05
C LEU A 97 -6.46 14.76 13.73
N ASP A 98 -5.83 15.56 14.59
CA ASP A 98 -6.47 16.70 15.22
C ASP A 98 -6.69 17.83 14.20
N THR A 99 -7.92 18.30 14.12
CA THR A 99 -8.36 19.39 13.24
C THR A 99 -8.94 20.56 14.04
N SER A 100 -8.70 20.61 15.35
CA SER A 100 -9.09 21.74 16.17
C SER A 100 -8.36 23.02 15.74
N ARG A 101 -8.91 24.18 16.13
CA ARG A 101 -8.36 25.49 15.73
C ARG A 101 -6.92 25.71 16.22
N SER A 102 -6.49 25.05 17.29
CA SER A 102 -5.11 25.15 17.79
C SER A 102 -4.09 24.61 16.78
N MET A 103 -4.50 23.70 15.89
CA MET A 103 -3.67 23.19 14.81
C MET A 103 -3.38 24.21 13.69
N LEU A 104 -4.03 25.39 13.70
CA LEU A 104 -3.68 26.52 12.83
C LEU A 104 -2.50 27.36 13.34
N ALA A 105 -2.02 27.08 14.57
CA ALA A 105 -0.84 27.74 15.11
C ALA A 105 0.38 27.58 14.19
N LYS A 106 1.20 28.63 14.11
CA LYS A 106 2.39 28.72 13.23
C LYS A 106 3.72 28.64 13.98
N ASP A 107 3.73 28.04 15.18
CA ASP A 107 4.98 27.74 15.88
C ASP A 107 5.80 26.65 15.19
N ILE A 108 5.17 25.87 14.31
CA ILE A 108 5.82 24.98 13.36
C ILE A 108 5.30 25.36 11.98
N ALA A 109 6.22 25.69 11.06
CA ALA A 109 5.87 26.15 9.72
C ALA A 109 5.39 24.97 8.83
N PRO A 110 4.42 25.22 7.91
CA PRO A 110 3.66 26.46 7.75
C PRO A 110 2.50 26.60 8.76
N SER A 111 1.98 25.49 9.27
CA SER A 111 1.13 25.41 10.47
C SER A 111 1.24 24.00 11.07
N ARG A 112 0.81 23.81 12.32
CA ARG A 112 0.81 22.48 12.97
C ARG A 112 0.06 21.44 12.14
N LEU A 113 -1.11 21.78 11.58
CA LEU A 113 -1.90 20.88 10.73
C LEU A 113 -1.17 20.51 9.44
N GLN A 114 -0.55 21.48 8.77
CA GLN A 114 0.18 21.20 7.53
C GLN A 114 1.43 20.35 7.79
N HIS A 115 2.13 20.59 8.90
CA HIS A 115 3.23 19.75 9.35
C HIS A 115 2.75 18.31 9.65
N ALA A 116 1.59 18.16 10.29
CA ALA A 116 0.96 16.86 10.52
C ALA A 116 0.68 16.10 9.22
N LYS A 117 0.09 16.77 8.22
CA LYS A 117 -0.17 16.16 6.91
C LYS A 117 1.12 15.71 6.22
N GLN A 118 2.16 16.53 6.29
CA GLN A 118 3.46 16.19 5.72
C GLN A 118 4.09 14.97 6.41
N PHE A 119 4.02 14.90 7.74
CA PHE A 119 4.45 13.74 8.51
C PHE A 119 3.73 12.46 8.06
N VAL A 120 2.41 12.52 7.92
CA VAL A 120 1.59 11.37 7.47
C VAL A 120 1.96 10.96 6.05
N ARG A 121 2.22 11.92 5.16
CA ARG A 121 2.62 11.65 3.78
C ARG A 121 3.94 10.91 3.70
N GLN A 122 4.93 11.31 4.49
CA GLN A 122 6.22 10.62 4.58
C GLN A 122 6.07 9.23 5.20
N LEU A 123 5.27 9.10 6.27
CA LEU A 123 4.97 7.81 6.88
C LEU A 123 4.35 6.83 5.88
N ALA A 124 3.39 7.28 5.08
CA ALA A 124 2.74 6.48 4.05
C ALA A 124 3.72 6.05 2.94
N ALA A 125 4.66 6.92 2.55
CA ALA A 125 5.68 6.60 1.55
C ALA A 125 6.65 5.49 2.03
N ASP A 126 7.05 5.52 3.31
CA ASP A 126 8.08 4.62 3.86
C ASP A 126 7.57 3.28 4.40
N THR A 127 6.26 3.01 4.27
CA THR A 127 5.59 1.82 4.82
C THR A 127 4.73 1.12 3.77
N VAL A 128 5.32 0.85 2.62
CA VAL A 128 4.70 0.15 1.49
C VAL A 128 4.05 -1.16 1.95
N GLY A 129 2.83 -1.43 1.45
CA GLY A 129 2.05 -2.62 1.78
C GLY A 129 1.14 -2.50 3.01
N SER A 130 1.14 -1.36 3.71
CA SER A 130 0.17 -1.08 4.78
C SER A 130 -1.18 -0.62 4.23
N ARG A 131 -2.25 -0.83 5.01
CA ARG A 131 -3.53 -0.15 4.84
C ARG A 131 -3.58 1.08 5.73
N TYR A 132 -4.05 2.17 5.16
CA TYR A 132 -4.21 3.45 5.83
C TYR A 132 -5.67 3.85 5.92
N GLY A 133 -6.07 4.36 7.07
CA GLY A 133 -7.35 5.05 7.26
C GLY A 133 -7.13 6.38 7.97
N LEU A 134 -8.10 7.28 7.87
CA LEU A 134 -8.03 8.64 8.39
C LEU A 134 -9.28 8.95 9.22
N ILE A 135 -9.06 9.36 10.46
CA ILE A 135 -10.06 9.97 11.32
C ILE A 135 -9.65 11.41 11.57
N ALA A 136 -10.56 12.35 11.31
CA ALA A 136 -10.41 13.73 11.73
C ALA A 136 -11.16 13.93 13.05
N PHE A 137 -10.58 14.68 13.99
CA PHE A 137 -11.26 14.98 15.25
C PHE A 137 -10.98 16.39 15.78
N ALA A 138 -11.98 16.94 16.46
CA ALA A 138 -11.91 18.14 17.28
C ALA A 138 -12.83 17.93 18.50
N GLY A 139 -13.94 18.67 18.65
CA GLY A 139 -14.94 18.38 19.69
C GLY A 139 -15.79 17.12 19.42
N SER A 140 -15.79 16.65 18.17
CA SER A 140 -16.33 15.35 17.73
C SER A 140 -15.31 14.66 16.82
N ALA A 141 -15.52 13.39 16.47
CA ALA A 141 -14.64 12.64 15.58
C ALA A 141 -15.43 11.95 14.46
N PHE A 142 -14.85 11.84 13.27
CA PHE A 142 -15.43 11.15 12.12
C PHE A 142 -14.38 10.41 11.30
N LEU A 143 -14.73 9.22 10.81
CA LEU A 143 -13.95 8.48 9.83
C LEU A 143 -14.06 9.14 8.43
N GLU A 144 -13.01 9.83 8.02
CA GLU A 144 -12.90 10.49 6.71
C GLU A 144 -12.51 9.49 5.61
N CYS A 145 -11.60 8.58 5.92
CA CYS A 145 -11.12 7.56 4.98
C CYS A 145 -11.09 6.19 5.66
N PRO A 146 -11.90 5.22 5.19
CA PRO A 146 -11.80 3.83 5.61
C PRO A 146 -10.44 3.21 5.27
N LEU A 147 -10.05 2.15 5.99
CA LEU A 147 -8.80 1.43 5.76
C LEU A 147 -8.66 0.96 4.30
N THR A 148 -7.65 1.47 3.60
CA THR A 148 -7.39 1.21 2.17
C THR A 148 -5.91 1.00 1.87
N GLN A 149 -5.60 0.18 0.86
CA GLN A 149 -4.25 0.05 0.31
C GLN A 149 -3.93 1.12 -0.75
N ASN A 150 -4.94 1.87 -1.20
CA ASN A 150 -4.76 2.93 -2.17
C ASN A 150 -4.22 4.19 -1.48
N ILE A 151 -2.89 4.34 -1.48
CA ILE A 151 -2.20 5.48 -0.88
C ILE A 151 -2.61 6.80 -1.54
N ASP A 152 -2.75 6.86 -2.87
CA ASP A 152 -3.13 8.09 -3.56
C ASP A 152 -4.53 8.57 -3.14
N GLY A 153 -5.47 7.62 -2.99
CA GLY A 153 -6.80 7.91 -2.48
C GLY A 153 -6.76 8.40 -1.04
N PHE A 154 -6.02 7.73 -0.16
CA PHE A 154 -5.82 8.15 1.23
C PHE A 154 -5.21 9.56 1.33
N LEU A 155 -4.17 9.85 0.53
CA LEU A 155 -3.53 11.17 0.51
C LEU A 155 -4.48 12.27 0.00
N SER A 156 -5.39 11.94 -0.93
CA SER A 156 -6.43 12.89 -1.37
C SER A 156 -7.37 13.27 -0.23
N PHE A 157 -7.83 12.29 0.56
CA PHE A 157 -8.63 12.57 1.77
C PHE A 157 -7.83 13.38 2.80
N LEU A 158 -6.56 13.07 2.99
CA LEU A 158 -5.68 13.82 3.87
C LEU A 158 -5.55 15.29 3.45
N ASP A 159 -5.48 15.56 2.15
CA ASP A 159 -5.38 16.90 1.59
C ASP A 159 -6.68 17.70 1.80
N ASP A 160 -7.84 17.05 1.71
CA ASP A 160 -9.16 17.67 1.94
C ASP A 160 -9.45 17.99 3.42
N VAL A 161 -8.85 17.25 4.37
CA VAL A 161 -9.10 17.47 5.81
C VAL A 161 -8.57 18.82 6.29
N GLY A 162 -9.42 19.62 6.93
CA GLY A 162 -9.08 20.94 7.45
C GLY A 162 -9.74 21.21 8.80
N THR A 163 -9.51 22.40 9.36
CA THR A 163 -10.17 22.80 10.61
C THR A 163 -11.68 22.99 10.49
N ASP A 164 -12.19 23.11 9.26
CA ASP A 164 -13.61 23.22 8.95
C ASP A 164 -14.28 21.85 8.74
N SER A 165 -13.49 20.75 8.69
CA SER A 165 -14.01 19.39 8.55
C SER A 165 -14.89 19.00 9.74
N ILE A 166 -14.52 19.44 10.95
CA ILE A 166 -15.28 19.17 12.18
C ILE A 166 -15.95 20.46 12.67
N PRO A 167 -17.29 20.58 12.59
CA PRO A 167 -18.00 21.80 12.97
C PRO A 167 -17.92 22.11 14.47
N VAL A 168 -17.77 21.07 15.29
CA VAL A 168 -17.76 21.18 16.75
C VAL A 168 -16.32 21.46 17.20
N GLY A 169 -16.08 22.67 17.69
CA GLY A 169 -14.79 23.04 18.27
C GLY A 169 -14.50 22.33 19.60
N GLY A 170 -13.23 22.28 19.97
CA GLY A 170 -12.73 21.58 21.14
C GLY A 170 -11.78 20.44 20.75
N THR A 171 -11.41 19.62 21.72
CA THR A 171 -10.51 18.48 21.55
C THR A 171 -11.05 17.34 22.42
N ASN A 172 -11.64 16.33 21.79
CA ASN A 172 -12.25 15.17 22.44
C ASN A 172 -11.58 13.89 21.93
N ILE A 173 -10.61 13.42 22.72
CA ILE A 173 -9.76 12.28 22.34
C ILE A 173 -10.54 10.97 22.55
N GLU A 174 -11.38 10.88 23.57
CA GLU A 174 -12.27 9.74 23.80
C GLU A 174 -13.11 9.39 22.56
N LEU A 175 -13.76 10.36 21.93
CA LEU A 175 -14.57 10.12 20.73
C LEU A 175 -13.71 9.67 19.53
N ALA A 176 -12.52 10.25 19.37
CA ALA A 176 -11.60 9.86 18.31
C ALA A 176 -11.13 8.40 18.48
N LEU A 177 -10.87 7.98 19.72
CA LEU A 177 -10.51 6.62 20.07
C LEU A 177 -11.68 5.64 19.91
N SER A 178 -12.91 6.05 20.23
CA SER A 178 -14.10 5.24 19.99
C SER A 178 -14.30 4.99 18.48
N GLU A 179 -14.24 6.04 17.67
CA GLU A 179 -14.36 5.93 16.21
C GLU A 179 -13.27 5.02 15.63
N ALA A 180 -12.06 5.09 16.20
CA ALA A 180 -10.96 4.23 15.81
C ALA A 180 -11.21 2.75 16.08
N LEU A 181 -11.84 2.41 17.22
CA LEU A 181 -12.24 1.04 17.52
C LEU A 181 -13.26 0.52 16.52
N ASP A 182 -14.29 1.32 16.21
CA ASP A 182 -15.35 0.96 15.28
C ASP A 182 -14.79 0.73 13.86
N ALA A 183 -13.88 1.60 13.41
CA ALA A 183 -13.18 1.45 12.13
C ALA A 183 -12.35 0.15 12.06
N PHE A 184 -11.69 -0.22 13.16
CA PHE A 184 -10.94 -1.48 13.26
C PHE A 184 -11.84 -2.72 13.36
N GLU A 185 -13.04 -2.62 13.93
CA GLU A 185 -13.99 -3.73 13.97
C GLU A 185 -14.62 -4.01 12.62
N ALA A 186 -14.83 -2.96 11.81
CA ALA A 186 -15.30 -3.09 10.43
C ALA A 186 -14.24 -3.72 9.48
N ALA A 187 -12.96 -3.74 9.87
CA ALA A 187 -11.86 -4.24 9.08
C ALA A 187 -11.30 -5.59 9.59
N GLU A 188 -11.13 -6.55 8.68
CA GLU A 188 -10.42 -7.80 8.96
C GLU A 188 -8.90 -7.57 8.91
N GLY A 189 -8.17 -7.83 10.01
CA GLY A 189 -6.70 -7.65 10.06
C GLY A 189 -6.15 -7.86 11.47
N ASP A 190 -4.94 -8.41 11.59
CA ASP A 190 -4.36 -8.81 12.89
C ASP A 190 -3.34 -7.79 13.44
N HIS A 191 -2.67 -7.03 12.56
CA HIS A 191 -1.61 -6.11 12.94
C HIS A 191 -2.10 -4.66 12.83
N ARG A 192 -2.51 -4.08 13.95
CA ARG A 192 -3.18 -2.77 14.00
C ARG A 192 -2.38 -1.78 14.84
N ALA A 193 -2.35 -0.52 14.43
CA ALA A 193 -1.83 0.57 15.27
C ALA A 193 -2.54 1.89 14.96
N ILE A 194 -2.62 2.75 15.97
CA ILE A 194 -3.07 4.14 15.80
C ILE A 194 -1.85 5.04 15.69
N ILE A 195 -1.87 5.97 14.74
CA ILE A 195 -0.97 7.12 14.69
C ILE A 195 -1.80 8.36 15.01
N MET A 196 -1.74 8.81 16.25
CA MET A 196 -2.46 9.99 16.71
C MET A 196 -1.56 11.21 16.58
N ILE A 197 -2.05 12.27 15.95
CA ILE A 197 -1.31 13.51 15.74
C ILE A 197 -2.13 14.67 16.27
N THR A 198 -1.63 15.34 17.30
CA THR A 198 -2.37 16.39 18.04
C THR A 198 -1.39 17.34 18.74
N ASP A 199 -1.84 18.54 19.04
CA ASP A 199 -1.16 19.48 19.94
C ASP A 199 -1.64 19.38 21.40
N GLY A 200 -2.72 18.64 21.65
CA GLY A 200 -3.10 18.14 22.96
C GLY A 200 -4.16 18.94 23.72
N ASP A 201 -4.17 18.69 25.02
CA ASP A 201 -5.20 18.87 26.04
C ASP A 201 -6.61 18.42 25.63
N GLU A 202 -7.04 17.29 26.20
CA GLU A 202 -8.41 16.83 26.10
C GLU A 202 -9.31 17.82 26.85
N LEU A 203 -9.99 18.68 26.09
CA LEU A 203 -10.91 19.68 26.63
C LEU A 203 -12.25 19.06 27.04
N GLN A 204 -12.57 17.90 26.47
CA GLN A 204 -13.85 17.21 26.62
C GLN A 204 -13.62 15.69 26.57
N GLY A 205 -14.36 14.94 27.39
CA GLY A 205 -14.26 13.47 27.42
C GLY A 205 -13.31 12.94 28.50
N ASN A 206 -13.14 11.62 28.50
CA ASN A 206 -12.26 10.88 29.39
C ASN A 206 -11.54 9.76 28.63
N SER A 207 -10.46 10.13 27.93
CA SER A 207 -9.65 9.21 27.14
C SER A 207 -9.15 7.99 27.92
N GLU A 208 -8.92 8.09 29.23
CA GLU A 208 -8.44 6.98 30.08
C GLU A 208 -9.37 5.74 30.01
N GLN A 209 -10.69 5.95 29.88
CA GLN A 209 -11.66 4.85 29.75
C GLN A 209 -11.56 4.17 28.38
N ALA A 210 -11.37 4.95 27.32
CA ALA A 210 -11.21 4.40 25.97
C ALA A 210 -9.94 3.54 25.86
N LEU A 211 -8.86 3.90 26.60
CA LEU A 211 -7.58 3.19 26.56
C LEU A 211 -7.64 1.74 27.07
N ASP A 212 -8.63 1.36 27.88
CA ASP A 212 -8.78 -0.02 28.37
C ASP A 212 -9.04 -1.00 27.21
N ALA A 213 -9.88 -0.62 26.24
CA ALA A 213 -10.18 -1.45 25.07
C ALA A 213 -8.95 -1.66 24.18
N PHE A 214 -8.11 -0.63 24.02
CA PHE A 214 -6.85 -0.72 23.27
C PHE A 214 -5.83 -1.62 23.95
N ARG A 215 -5.77 -1.58 25.28
CA ARG A 215 -4.92 -2.49 26.09
C ARG A 215 -5.34 -3.94 25.95
N GLU A 216 -6.65 -4.23 26.03
CA GLU A 216 -7.18 -5.58 25.88
C GLU A 216 -6.91 -6.15 24.48
N LYS A 217 -7.15 -5.35 23.44
CA LYS A 217 -6.92 -5.72 22.03
C LYS A 217 -5.45 -5.63 21.61
N LYS A 218 -4.55 -5.18 22.49
CA LYS A 218 -3.10 -4.97 22.24
C LYS A 218 -2.80 -4.10 21.02
N ILE A 219 -3.60 -3.04 20.82
CA ILE A 219 -3.42 -2.09 19.73
C ILE A 219 -2.61 -0.90 20.28
N PRO A 220 -1.36 -0.71 19.86
CA PRO A 220 -0.54 0.40 20.33
C PRO A 220 -1.00 1.73 19.71
N ILE A 221 -0.92 2.79 20.50
CA ILE A 221 -1.17 4.17 20.07
C ILE A 221 0.16 4.92 20.02
N PHE A 222 0.64 5.22 18.82
CA PHE A 222 1.78 6.07 18.58
C PHE A 222 1.30 7.52 18.52
N VAL A 223 1.80 8.35 19.43
CA VAL A 223 1.37 9.75 19.55
C VAL A 223 2.46 10.67 19.06
N VAL A 224 2.11 11.54 18.12
CA VAL A 224 2.96 12.58 17.54
C VAL A 224 2.43 13.92 18.04
N GLY A 225 3.10 14.48 19.05
CA GLY A 225 2.80 15.79 19.60
C GLY A 225 3.38 16.88 18.71
N ILE A 226 2.58 17.85 18.28
CA ILE A 226 3.03 18.97 17.45
C ILE A 226 2.84 20.29 18.23
N GLY A 227 3.87 21.14 18.22
CA GLY A 227 3.81 22.48 18.81
C GLY A 227 4.85 22.70 19.90
N ASN A 228 4.97 23.94 20.39
CA ASN A 228 5.94 24.31 21.42
C ASN A 228 5.31 24.17 22.83
N PRO A 229 5.86 23.32 23.72
CA PRO A 229 5.31 23.13 25.08
C PRO A 229 5.60 24.32 26.02
N ASP A 230 6.71 25.02 25.84
CA ASP A 230 7.15 26.07 26.76
C ASP A 230 6.47 27.42 26.45
N LEU A 231 6.67 27.87 25.22
CA LEU A 231 6.17 29.15 24.73
C LEU A 231 4.72 28.99 24.27
N GLY A 232 4.37 27.96 23.52
CA GLY A 232 3.11 27.92 22.78
C GLY A 232 2.99 29.06 21.76
N SER A 233 1.85 29.13 21.09
CA SER A 233 1.63 30.01 19.94
C SER A 233 0.23 30.61 19.93
N PHE A 234 0.07 31.77 19.29
CA PHE A 234 -1.25 32.32 19.02
C PHE A 234 -1.86 31.66 17.80
N ILE A 235 -3.18 31.50 17.82
CA ILE A 235 -3.92 30.90 16.72
C ILE A 235 -4.28 31.99 15.71
N GLN A 236 -3.73 31.91 14.50
CA GLN A 236 -4.01 32.83 13.41
C GLN A 236 -4.98 32.19 12.41
N LEU A 237 -6.04 32.90 12.05
CA LEU A 237 -7.04 32.48 11.06
C LEU A 237 -6.62 32.92 9.65
N ALA A 238 -7.30 32.39 8.64
CA ALA A 238 -6.99 32.65 7.23
C ALA A 238 -7.11 34.14 6.82
N ASP A 239 -7.92 34.92 7.55
CA ASP A 239 -8.08 36.37 7.37
C ASP A 239 -7.03 37.19 8.14
N ASN A 240 -5.95 36.56 8.62
CA ASN A 240 -4.92 37.12 9.48
C ASN A 240 -5.41 37.63 10.85
N SER A 241 -6.67 37.38 11.22
CA SER A 241 -7.15 37.66 12.57
C SER A 241 -6.68 36.59 13.56
N PHE A 242 -6.64 36.92 14.85
CA PHE A 242 -6.31 35.97 15.90
C PHE A 242 -7.58 35.48 16.59
N VAL A 243 -7.61 34.21 16.97
CA VAL A 243 -8.68 33.70 17.84
C VAL A 243 -8.59 34.41 19.18
N THR A 244 -9.70 35.03 19.61
CA THR A 244 -9.82 35.69 20.91
C THR A 244 -10.74 34.91 21.83
N ASP A 245 -10.52 35.01 23.14
CA ASP A 245 -11.41 34.47 24.15
C ASP A 245 -12.65 35.37 24.37
N GLU A 246 -13.53 34.98 25.29
CA GLU A 246 -14.75 35.76 25.64
C GLU A 246 -14.45 37.16 26.20
N LYS A 247 -13.21 37.42 26.62
CA LYS A 247 -12.74 38.70 27.15
C LYS A 247 -12.06 39.57 26.09
N GLY A 248 -11.89 39.04 24.88
CA GLY A 248 -11.23 39.72 23.77
C GLY A 248 -9.70 39.55 23.76
N ASP A 249 -9.13 38.74 24.66
CA ASP A 249 -7.70 38.46 24.71
C ASP A 249 -7.33 37.36 23.71
N ARG A 250 -6.15 37.46 23.09
CA ARG A 250 -5.70 36.47 22.10
C ARG A 250 -5.43 35.11 22.76
N VAL A 251 -6.01 34.05 22.20
CA VAL A 251 -5.85 32.68 22.69
C VAL A 251 -4.46 32.15 22.35
N ARG A 252 -3.74 31.67 23.37
CA ARG A 252 -2.41 31.06 23.24
C ARG A 252 -2.52 29.56 23.54
N THR A 253 -2.20 28.72 22.56
CA THR A 253 -2.19 27.26 22.67
C THR A 253 -0.78 26.72 22.96
N LYS A 254 -0.67 25.73 23.84
CA LYS A 254 0.58 25.06 24.23
C LYS A 254 0.45 23.56 24.03
N LEU A 255 1.55 22.90 23.69
CA LEU A 255 1.59 21.45 23.57
C LEU A 255 1.49 20.79 24.95
N ASN A 256 0.46 19.96 25.20
CA ASN A 256 0.39 19.14 26.42
C ASN A 256 1.20 17.84 26.28
N GLN A 257 2.52 17.97 26.41
CA GLN A 257 3.43 16.83 26.28
C GLN A 257 3.21 15.74 27.36
N GLU A 258 2.87 16.12 28.58
CA GLU A 258 2.76 15.17 29.69
C GLU A 258 1.56 14.24 29.53
N GLY A 259 0.39 14.81 29.16
CA GLY A 259 -0.82 14.03 28.89
C GLY A 259 -0.63 13.05 27.73
N LEU A 260 -0.06 13.52 26.63
CA LEU A 260 0.19 12.69 25.43
C LEU A 260 1.22 11.56 25.67
N ARG A 261 2.23 11.80 26.51
CA ARG A 261 3.16 10.76 26.96
C ARG A 261 2.45 9.70 27.80
N ARG A 262 1.56 10.09 28.72
CA ARG A 262 0.78 9.15 29.53
C ARG A 262 -0.14 8.29 28.66
N LEU A 263 -0.82 8.90 27.68
CA LEU A 263 -1.73 8.23 26.76
C LEU A 263 -1.04 7.13 25.94
N SER A 264 0.07 7.46 25.28
CA SER A 264 0.83 6.49 24.47
C SER A 264 1.43 5.36 25.32
N ALA A 265 1.93 5.67 26.52
CA ALA A 265 2.52 4.69 27.43
C ALA A 265 1.51 3.65 27.92
N ALA A 266 0.23 4.05 28.12
CA ALA A 266 -0.82 3.16 28.59
C ALA A 266 -1.10 1.99 27.62
N THR A 267 -0.87 2.17 26.32
CA THR A 267 -1.14 1.15 25.28
C THR A 267 0.12 0.44 24.77
N GLY A 268 1.28 0.70 25.38
CA GLY A 268 2.57 0.18 24.91
C GLY A 268 3.08 0.85 23.62
N GLY A 269 2.50 1.99 23.26
CA GLY A 269 2.94 2.84 22.16
C GLY A 269 4.14 3.71 22.53
N ILE A 270 4.38 4.73 21.71
CA ILE A 270 5.46 5.71 21.92
C ILE A 270 4.92 7.13 21.76
N TYR A 271 5.54 8.07 22.45
CA TYR A 271 5.34 9.49 22.24
C TYR A 271 6.54 10.07 21.51
N VAL A 272 6.27 10.87 20.50
CA VAL A 272 7.24 11.61 19.71
C VAL A 272 6.82 13.08 19.70
N HIS A 273 7.76 13.98 19.99
CA HIS A 273 7.55 15.41 19.79
C HIS A 273 8.05 15.77 18.40
N SER A 274 7.13 16.11 17.51
CA SER A 274 7.43 16.50 16.15
C SER A 274 7.64 18.00 16.06
N THR A 275 8.79 18.36 15.52
CA THR A 275 9.29 19.72 15.31
C THR A 275 9.77 19.84 13.87
N VAL A 276 10.10 21.05 13.42
CA VAL A 276 10.69 21.27 12.09
C VAL A 276 12.02 20.51 11.92
N ILE A 277 12.77 20.30 13.00
CA ILE A 277 14.13 19.73 12.98
C ILE A 277 14.11 18.22 13.20
N TYR A 278 13.27 17.77 14.11
CA TYR A 278 13.05 16.36 14.39
C TYR A 278 11.56 16.10 14.28
N ASP A 279 11.15 15.52 13.15
CA ASP A 279 9.76 15.12 12.93
C ASP A 279 9.40 13.86 13.75
N GLY A 280 10.44 13.08 14.11
CA GLY A 280 10.41 11.80 14.78
C GLY A 280 9.73 10.67 14.01
N LEU A 281 9.71 10.80 12.68
CA LEU A 281 9.19 9.82 11.75
C LEU A 281 9.87 8.46 11.92
N GLU A 282 11.20 8.45 11.99
CA GLU A 282 12.00 7.20 12.12
C GLU A 282 11.66 6.40 13.38
N ALA A 283 11.32 7.08 14.48
CA ALA A 283 10.92 6.42 15.71
C ALA A 283 9.57 5.70 15.54
N VAL A 284 8.62 6.34 14.86
CA VAL A 284 7.31 5.74 14.53
C VAL A 284 7.48 4.61 13.52
N LEU A 285 8.24 4.82 12.44
CA LEU A 285 8.53 3.82 11.41
C LEU A 285 9.10 2.54 12.01
N ARG A 286 10.07 2.65 12.93
CA ARG A 286 10.65 1.49 13.61
C ARG A 286 9.60 0.68 14.37
N ARG A 287 8.64 1.34 15.02
CA ARG A 287 7.55 0.65 15.73
C ARG A 287 6.50 0.07 14.80
N VAL A 288 6.17 0.78 13.73
CA VAL A 288 5.25 0.31 12.69
C VAL A 288 5.80 -0.94 12.00
N ARG A 289 7.08 -0.95 11.61
CA ARG A 289 7.74 -2.13 11.03
C ARG A 289 7.75 -3.31 11.99
N GLY A 290 8.01 -3.05 13.28
CA GLY A 290 7.97 -4.07 14.33
C GLY A 290 6.59 -4.67 14.63
N LEU A 291 5.50 -4.20 14.03
CA LEU A 291 4.16 -4.79 14.19
C LEU A 291 4.03 -6.15 13.50
N VAL A 292 4.78 -6.37 12.41
CA VAL A 292 4.76 -7.61 11.62
C VAL A 292 6.11 -8.30 11.78
N PRO A 293 6.16 -9.59 12.14
CA PRO A 293 7.43 -10.33 12.21
C PRO A 293 8.14 -10.40 10.84
N GLU A 294 9.47 -10.20 10.80
CA GLU A 294 10.29 -10.20 9.57
C GLU A 294 10.15 -11.48 8.72
N GLU A 295 9.86 -12.64 9.34
CA GLU A 295 9.61 -13.90 8.62
C GLU A 295 8.46 -13.81 7.59
N ASN A 296 7.58 -12.81 7.72
CA ASN A 296 6.43 -12.62 6.84
C ASN A 296 6.64 -11.60 5.72
N GLU A 297 7.71 -10.79 5.73
CA GLU A 297 7.94 -9.75 4.72
C GLU A 297 8.52 -10.33 3.41
N ASP A 298 9.36 -11.37 3.50
CA ASP A 298 10.04 -12.01 2.35
C ASP A 298 9.50 -13.40 1.96
N ALA A 299 8.45 -13.88 2.64
CA ALA A 299 7.97 -15.25 2.49
C ALA A 299 7.36 -15.52 1.12
N THR A 300 8.18 -15.95 0.16
CA THR A 300 7.70 -16.36 -1.17
C THR A 300 6.82 -17.61 -1.02
N MET A 301 5.59 -17.56 -1.53
CA MET A 301 4.69 -18.70 -1.47
C MET A 301 4.88 -19.58 -2.71
N SER A 302 5.21 -20.84 -2.48
CA SER A 302 5.26 -21.85 -3.54
C SER A 302 3.84 -22.15 -4.02
N ARG A 303 3.44 -21.58 -5.16
CA ARG A 303 2.14 -21.85 -5.78
C ARG A 303 2.28 -23.05 -6.73
N PRO A 304 1.56 -24.16 -6.50
CA PRO A 304 1.62 -25.30 -7.40
C PRO A 304 1.03 -24.96 -8.77
N ILE A 305 1.77 -25.28 -9.84
CA ILE A 305 1.32 -25.03 -11.22
C ILE A 305 0.36 -26.15 -11.64
N GLN A 306 -0.92 -25.82 -11.77
CA GLN A 306 -1.93 -26.76 -12.25
C GLN A 306 -1.76 -27.00 -13.75
N ARG A 307 -1.70 -28.28 -14.14
CA ARG A 307 -1.50 -28.74 -15.53
C ARG A 307 -2.74 -29.47 -16.05
N TYR A 308 -3.93 -28.93 -15.78
CA TYR A 308 -5.20 -29.52 -16.19
C TYR A 308 -5.38 -29.59 -17.71
N GLN A 309 -4.60 -28.83 -18.50
CA GLN A 309 -4.69 -28.77 -19.95
C GLN A 309 -4.35 -30.12 -20.60
N ILE A 310 -3.38 -30.86 -20.05
CA ILE A 310 -2.93 -32.16 -20.59
C ILE A 310 -4.04 -33.22 -20.53
N PRO A 311 -4.62 -33.54 -19.35
CA PRO A 311 -5.73 -34.48 -19.28
C PRO A 311 -6.96 -33.97 -20.06
N LEU A 312 -7.26 -32.66 -20.03
CA LEU A 312 -8.37 -32.10 -20.79
C LEU A 312 -8.21 -32.37 -22.30
N LEU A 313 -7.01 -32.16 -22.85
CA LEU A 313 -6.71 -32.41 -24.25
C LEU A 313 -6.84 -33.90 -24.61
N LEU A 314 -6.38 -34.80 -23.75
CA LEU A 314 -6.56 -36.25 -23.94
C LEU A 314 -8.06 -36.64 -23.96
N GLY A 315 -8.86 -36.04 -23.08
CA GLY A 315 -10.32 -36.22 -23.07
C GLY A 315 -10.98 -35.74 -24.36
N LEU A 316 -10.58 -34.55 -24.84
CA LEU A 316 -11.06 -33.98 -26.10
C LEU A 316 -10.71 -34.87 -27.30
N VAL A 317 -9.46 -35.35 -27.38
CA VAL A 317 -9.02 -36.27 -28.43
C VAL A 317 -9.87 -37.55 -28.42
N CYS A 318 -10.15 -38.12 -27.25
CA CYS A 318 -11.01 -39.31 -27.14
C CYS A 318 -12.43 -39.06 -27.68
N LEU A 319 -13.00 -37.88 -27.45
CA LEU A 319 -14.31 -37.50 -28.00
C LEU A 319 -14.27 -37.36 -29.53
N LEU A 320 -13.22 -36.75 -30.08
CA LEU A 320 -13.06 -36.61 -31.53
C LEU A 320 -12.87 -37.96 -32.22
N VAL A 321 -12.09 -38.86 -31.62
CA VAL A 321 -11.94 -40.23 -32.10
C VAL A 321 -13.28 -40.97 -32.03
N ARG A 322 -14.04 -40.81 -30.93
CA ARG A 322 -15.38 -41.39 -30.79
C ARG A 322 -16.33 -40.93 -31.89
N MET A 323 -16.35 -39.64 -32.21
CA MET A 323 -17.18 -39.08 -33.29
C MET A 323 -16.80 -39.66 -34.66
N SER A 324 -15.51 -39.94 -34.87
CA SER A 324 -14.98 -40.47 -36.13
C SER A 324 -15.27 -41.97 -36.33
N VAL A 325 -15.40 -42.76 -35.27
CA VAL A 325 -15.68 -44.20 -35.35
C VAL A 325 -17.17 -44.43 -35.64
N GLY A 326 -17.55 -44.83 -36.86
CA GLY A 326 -18.95 -45.16 -37.21
C GLY A 326 -19.47 -46.48 -36.58
N GLU A 327 -20.79 -46.57 -36.35
CA GLU A 327 -21.44 -47.77 -35.74
C GLU A 327 -21.65 -48.94 -36.73
N ARG A 328 -21.67 -48.67 -38.05
CA ARG A 328 -21.92 -49.67 -39.09
C ARG A 328 -20.63 -50.37 -39.51
N ARG A 329 -20.67 -51.68 -39.73
CA ARG A 329 -19.60 -52.44 -40.40
C ARG A 329 -19.68 -52.03 -41.88
N ASN A 330 -18.57 -51.57 -42.47
CA ASN A 330 -18.54 -51.32 -43.91
C ASN A 330 -18.72 -52.67 -44.61
N ALA A 331 -19.93 -52.96 -45.06
CA ALA A 331 -20.18 -54.05 -45.99
C ALA A 331 -19.83 -53.52 -47.38
N ARG A 332 -18.87 -54.19 -48.02
CA ARG A 332 -18.23 -53.94 -49.33
C ARG A 332 -17.00 -53.03 -49.32
N ARG A 333 -15.85 -53.65 -49.67
CA ARG A 333 -14.85 -53.03 -50.54
C ARG A 333 -15.57 -52.57 -51.81
N ILE A 334 -15.74 -51.28 -51.95
CA ILE A 334 -15.90 -50.62 -53.25
C ILE A 334 -14.68 -49.70 -53.33
N GLU A 335 -14.08 -49.66 -54.52
CA GLU A 335 -12.84 -48.98 -54.89
C GLU A 335 -12.58 -47.65 -54.15
N PRO A 336 -11.31 -47.25 -53.94
CA PRO A 336 -10.99 -46.02 -53.25
C PRO A 336 -11.50 -44.82 -54.06
N ALA A 337 -12.73 -44.39 -53.84
CA ALA A 337 -13.13 -43.02 -54.13
C ALA A 337 -12.19 -42.11 -53.31
N PRO A 338 -11.71 -40.99 -53.86
CA PRO A 338 -10.87 -40.06 -53.13
C PRO A 338 -11.69 -39.52 -51.97
N ILE A 339 -11.52 -40.13 -50.79
CA ILE A 339 -12.11 -39.66 -49.55
C ILE A 339 -11.63 -38.23 -49.43
N ARG A 340 -12.58 -37.28 -49.44
CA ARG A 340 -12.35 -35.92 -48.98
C ARG A 340 -11.91 -36.00 -47.51
N ALA A 341 -10.64 -36.30 -47.30
CA ALA A 341 -9.89 -36.20 -46.05
C ALA A 341 -9.68 -34.72 -45.67
N ARG A 342 -10.64 -33.86 -46.02
CA ARG A 342 -10.59 -32.41 -45.85
C ARG A 342 -11.27 -31.94 -44.57
N SER A 343 -11.98 -32.81 -43.83
CA SER A 343 -12.67 -32.43 -42.58
C SER A 343 -12.02 -32.97 -41.31
N THR A 344 -11.36 -34.14 -41.35
CA THR A 344 -10.68 -34.70 -40.17
C THR A 344 -9.23 -34.24 -40.05
N ALA A 345 -8.52 -34.12 -41.17
CA ALA A 345 -7.16 -33.59 -41.19
C ALA A 345 -7.12 -32.10 -40.85
N THR A 346 -8.14 -31.32 -41.22
CA THR A 346 -8.24 -29.89 -40.91
C THR A 346 -8.55 -29.63 -39.44
N VAL A 347 -9.37 -30.46 -38.79
CA VAL A 347 -9.63 -30.34 -37.34
C VAL A 347 -8.43 -30.80 -36.51
N LEU A 348 -7.72 -31.85 -36.92
CA LEU A 348 -6.46 -32.27 -36.28
C LEU A 348 -5.31 -31.28 -36.53
N LEU A 349 -5.23 -30.65 -37.70
CA LEU A 349 -4.27 -29.55 -37.98
C LEU A 349 -4.63 -28.27 -37.22
N LEU A 350 -5.91 -27.93 -37.05
CA LEU A 350 -6.32 -26.78 -36.22
C LEU A 350 -5.98 -27.01 -34.74
N LEU A 351 -6.19 -28.23 -34.22
CA LEU A 351 -5.84 -28.57 -32.84
C LEU A 351 -4.32 -28.66 -32.62
N ALA A 352 -3.56 -29.14 -33.61
CA ALA A 352 -2.11 -29.09 -33.57
C ALA A 352 -1.57 -27.65 -33.63
N ALA A 353 -2.21 -26.76 -34.41
CA ALA A 353 -1.84 -25.35 -34.49
C ALA A 353 -2.16 -24.55 -33.21
N ILE A 354 -3.16 -24.95 -32.43
CA ILE A 354 -3.46 -24.36 -31.11
C ILE A 354 -2.50 -24.92 -30.03
N ALA A 355 -2.01 -26.15 -30.19
CA ALA A 355 -1.05 -26.75 -29.26
C ALA A 355 0.39 -26.20 -29.45
N THR A 356 0.79 -25.82 -30.68
CA THR A 356 2.10 -25.20 -30.94
C THR A 356 2.15 -23.71 -30.59
N THR A 357 1.05 -22.97 -30.66
CA THR A 357 1.01 -21.57 -30.18
C THR A 357 1.00 -21.45 -28.67
N ALA A 358 0.71 -22.53 -27.94
CA ALA A 358 0.79 -22.58 -26.49
C ALA A 358 2.23 -22.77 -25.94
N GLN A 359 3.23 -23.06 -26.79
CA GLN A 359 4.62 -23.29 -26.39
C GLN A 359 5.61 -22.19 -26.77
N THR A 360 5.22 -21.14 -27.50
CA THR A 360 6.15 -20.06 -27.92
C THR A 360 6.15 -18.82 -27.03
N ASN A 361 5.40 -18.79 -25.93
CA ASN A 361 5.48 -17.71 -24.93
C ASN A 361 6.24 -18.16 -23.67
N LEU A 362 7.37 -18.84 -23.87
CA LEU A 362 8.39 -19.09 -22.84
C LEU A 362 9.69 -18.31 -23.14
N SER A 363 9.58 -17.18 -23.84
CA SER A 363 10.47 -16.09 -23.48
C SER A 363 9.92 -15.54 -22.16
N PRO A 364 10.72 -15.41 -21.08
CA PRO A 364 10.35 -14.47 -20.04
C PRO A 364 10.03 -13.15 -20.74
N PRO A 365 9.05 -12.35 -20.27
CA PRO A 365 8.99 -10.97 -20.74
C PRO A 365 10.43 -10.47 -20.67
N ALA A 366 10.95 -9.92 -21.77
CA ALA A 366 12.23 -9.22 -21.69
C ALA A 366 12.12 -8.40 -20.42
N VAL A 367 13.04 -8.62 -19.47
CA VAL A 367 13.22 -7.71 -18.35
C VAL A 367 13.33 -6.39 -19.07
N GLN A 368 12.25 -5.60 -19.05
CA GLN A 368 12.34 -4.24 -19.47
C GLN A 368 13.51 -3.76 -18.62
N PRO A 369 14.61 -3.27 -19.22
CA PRO A 369 15.63 -2.62 -18.41
C PRO A 369 14.84 -1.72 -17.48
N MET A 370 15.10 -1.84 -16.17
CA MET A 370 14.45 -0.98 -15.17
C MET A 370 14.24 0.37 -15.84
N PRO A 371 13.01 0.89 -15.92
CA PRO A 371 12.86 2.27 -16.35
C PRO A 371 13.93 3.04 -15.55
N PRO A 372 14.82 3.79 -16.22
CA PRO A 372 15.92 4.48 -15.55
C PRO A 372 15.33 5.10 -14.29
N ALA A 373 15.93 4.76 -13.14
CA ALA A 373 15.45 5.02 -11.78
C ALA A 373 14.36 6.07 -11.81
N ALA A 374 13.10 5.61 -11.64
CA ALA A 374 11.87 6.36 -11.86
C ALA A 374 12.19 7.83 -12.00
N ALA A 375 12.23 8.32 -13.25
CA ALA A 375 12.27 9.74 -13.54
C ALA A 375 11.36 10.37 -12.49
N SER A 376 12.00 11.16 -11.62
CA SER A 376 11.44 12.02 -10.60
C SER A 376 9.93 12.05 -10.65
N ALA A 377 9.29 11.73 -9.50
CA ALA A 377 7.92 12.12 -9.17
C ALA A 377 7.48 13.29 -10.07
N PRO A 378 6.34 13.19 -10.78
CA PRO A 378 5.99 14.13 -11.85
C PRO A 378 6.39 15.50 -11.38
N LEU A 379 7.38 16.10 -12.08
CA LEU A 379 7.93 17.41 -11.73
C LEU A 379 6.75 18.23 -11.27
N LEU A 380 6.75 18.63 -9.99
CA LEU A 380 5.85 19.66 -9.48
C LEU A 380 5.75 20.66 -10.62
N ALA A 381 4.54 20.84 -11.17
CA ALA A 381 4.36 21.66 -12.37
C ALA A 381 5.18 22.94 -12.17
N GLU A 382 5.94 23.39 -13.17
CA GLU A 382 6.84 24.56 -12.99
C GLU A 382 6.10 25.75 -12.34
N GLU A 383 4.79 25.87 -12.58
CA GLU A 383 3.87 26.78 -11.87
C GLU A 383 3.83 26.57 -10.35
N SER A 384 3.68 25.35 -9.85
CA SER A 384 3.67 25.02 -8.42
C SER A 384 5.02 25.22 -7.71
N VAL A 385 6.14 25.00 -8.41
CA VAL A 385 7.48 25.31 -7.86
C VAL A 385 7.69 26.82 -7.77
N SER A 386 7.26 27.55 -8.81
CA SER A 386 7.30 29.01 -8.84
C SER A 386 6.40 29.64 -7.76
N GLU A 387 5.19 29.12 -7.54
CA GLU A 387 4.29 29.56 -6.47
C GLU A 387 4.90 29.30 -5.09
N TYR A 388 5.51 28.13 -4.87
CA TYR A 388 6.18 27.80 -3.62
C TYR A 388 7.38 28.72 -3.34
N GLN A 389 8.21 28.97 -4.35
CA GLN A 389 9.34 29.90 -4.23
C GLN A 389 8.87 31.33 -3.93
N GLN A 390 7.79 31.81 -4.57
CA GLN A 390 7.19 33.12 -4.27
C GLN A 390 6.67 33.20 -2.83
N GLN A 391 6.05 32.14 -2.33
CA GLN A 391 5.59 32.09 -0.94
C GLN A 391 6.77 32.15 0.05
N LEU A 392 7.85 31.42 -0.22
CA LEU A 392 9.06 31.47 0.61
C LEU A 392 9.74 32.84 0.57
N GLU A 393 9.80 33.51 -0.58
CA GLU A 393 10.32 34.88 -0.67
C GLU A 393 9.48 35.85 0.15
N GLN A 394 8.15 35.74 0.09
CA GLN A 394 7.27 36.57 0.91
C GLN A 394 7.49 36.33 2.42
N VAL A 395 7.67 35.07 2.84
CA VAL A 395 7.98 34.75 4.24
C VAL A 395 9.32 35.35 4.67
N VAL A 396 10.33 35.32 3.80
CA VAL A 396 11.62 35.95 4.08
C VAL A 396 11.48 37.47 4.26
N ASP A 397 10.71 38.14 3.40
CA ASP A 397 10.47 39.58 3.50
C ASP A 397 9.77 39.94 4.82
N ASP A 398 8.77 39.16 5.23
CA ASP A 398 8.08 39.33 6.52
C ASP A 398 9.05 39.14 7.70
N LEU A 399 9.89 38.09 7.66
CA LEU A 399 10.89 37.83 8.71
C LEU A 399 11.97 38.92 8.77
N LEU A 400 12.35 39.51 7.63
CA LEU A 400 13.29 40.63 7.58
C LEU A 400 12.69 41.91 8.21
N ALA A 401 11.39 42.16 7.97
CA ALA A 401 10.67 43.26 8.61
C ALA A 401 10.59 43.06 10.14
N ASP A 402 10.28 41.84 10.59
CA ASP A 402 10.27 41.48 12.01
C ASP A 402 11.67 41.59 12.65
N LEU A 403 12.72 41.15 11.94
CA LEU A 403 14.10 41.31 12.39
C LEU A 403 14.47 42.79 12.60
N ALA A 404 14.00 43.69 11.74
CA ALA A 404 14.22 45.12 11.88
C ALA A 404 13.48 45.71 13.09
N ALA A 405 12.36 45.11 13.50
CA ALA A 405 11.56 45.51 14.66
C ALA A 405 12.00 44.84 15.97
N ALA A 406 12.85 43.82 15.93
CA ALA A 406 13.29 43.04 17.07
C ALA A 406 14.00 43.90 18.14
N GLN A 407 13.62 43.73 19.40
CA GLN A 407 14.13 44.56 20.51
C GLN A 407 15.19 43.83 21.34
N THR A 408 15.20 42.49 21.29
CA THR A 408 16.12 41.67 22.08
C THR A 408 17.11 40.91 21.22
N ASP A 409 18.31 40.63 21.76
CA ASP A 409 19.30 39.77 21.09
C ASP A 409 18.76 38.35 20.86
N ARG A 410 17.93 37.86 21.78
CA ARG A 410 17.23 36.59 21.61
C ARG A 410 16.35 36.61 20.36
N GLU A 411 15.47 37.59 20.22
CA GLU A 411 14.62 37.72 19.01
C GLU A 411 15.47 37.84 17.75
N ARG A 412 16.51 38.68 17.75
CA ARG A 412 17.42 38.83 16.61
C ARG A 412 18.07 37.50 16.22
N ALA A 413 18.46 36.68 17.19
CA ALA A 413 19.03 35.37 16.93
C ALA A 413 18.03 34.41 16.24
N TYR A 414 16.81 34.33 16.77
CA TYR A 414 15.76 33.45 16.22
C TYR A 414 15.31 33.90 14.81
N TYR A 415 15.13 35.20 14.59
CA TYR A 415 14.77 35.71 13.26
C TYR A 415 15.88 35.46 12.24
N ASN A 416 17.14 35.73 12.58
CA ASN A 416 18.26 35.41 11.69
C ASN A 416 18.34 33.91 11.38
N TYR A 417 18.15 33.03 12.38
CA TYR A 417 18.12 31.59 12.13
C TYR A 417 16.99 31.20 11.15
N ASN A 418 15.77 31.68 11.38
CA ASN A 418 14.62 31.36 10.53
C ASN A 418 14.78 31.90 9.10
N ILE A 419 15.34 33.11 8.93
CA ILE A 419 15.67 33.66 7.61
C ILE A 419 16.69 32.75 6.90
N GLY A 420 17.72 32.28 7.63
CA GLY A 420 18.70 31.35 7.12
C GLY A 420 18.08 30.04 6.60
N VAL A 421 17.14 29.47 7.36
CA VAL A 421 16.40 28.25 6.94
C VAL A 421 15.62 28.47 5.65
N ASN A 422 14.93 29.60 5.51
CA ASN A 422 14.16 29.88 4.30
C ASN A 422 15.06 30.18 3.09
N TYR A 423 16.18 30.88 3.27
CA TYR A 423 17.15 31.07 2.19
C TYR A 423 17.79 29.76 1.73
N GLN A 424 18.03 28.82 2.66
CA GLN A 424 18.52 27.50 2.31
C GLN A 424 17.50 26.72 1.46
N GLN A 425 16.20 26.83 1.76
CA GLN A 425 15.13 26.23 0.94
C GLN A 425 14.98 26.90 -0.44
N LEU A 426 15.32 28.18 -0.55
CA LEU A 426 15.40 28.93 -1.80
C LEU A 426 16.71 28.69 -2.58
N GLU A 427 17.55 27.74 -2.14
CA GLU A 427 18.86 27.44 -2.73
C GLU A 427 19.82 28.65 -2.76
N ARG A 428 19.67 29.60 -1.83
CA ARG A 428 20.53 30.79 -1.67
C ARG A 428 21.53 30.59 -0.54
N ALA A 429 22.51 29.70 -0.77
CA ALA A 429 23.47 29.25 0.24
C ALA A 429 24.24 30.40 0.93
N GLU A 430 24.76 31.37 0.18
CA GLU A 430 25.53 32.50 0.76
C GLU A 430 24.69 33.37 1.72
N LEU A 431 23.42 33.60 1.39
CA LEU A 431 22.51 34.36 2.24
C LEU A 431 22.13 33.54 3.48
N ALA A 432 21.89 32.25 3.32
CA ALA A 432 21.61 31.34 4.42
C ALA A 432 22.77 31.32 5.42
N GLU A 433 24.00 31.16 4.93
CA GLU A 433 25.22 31.18 5.73
C GLU A 433 25.38 32.49 6.50
N SER A 434 25.21 33.64 5.83
CA SER A 434 25.28 34.96 6.49
C SER A 434 24.31 35.07 7.66
N HIS A 435 23.09 34.58 7.48
CA HIS A 435 22.04 34.65 8.50
C HIS A 435 22.26 33.64 9.64
N TYR A 436 22.78 32.44 9.37
CA TYR A 436 23.17 31.52 10.43
C TYR A 436 24.32 32.07 11.29
N ASN A 437 25.34 32.69 10.67
CA ASN A 437 26.42 33.34 11.42
C ASN A 437 25.89 34.49 12.30
N LYS A 438 25.00 35.34 11.78
CA LYS A 438 24.33 36.37 12.60
C LYS A 438 23.51 35.76 13.74
N ALA A 439 22.85 34.62 13.52
CA ALA A 439 22.12 33.94 14.58
C ALA A 439 23.06 33.47 15.71
N LEU A 440 24.24 32.98 15.37
CA LEU A 440 25.29 32.60 16.33
C LEU A 440 25.83 33.79 17.11
N ASP A 441 25.98 34.95 16.47
CA ASP A 441 26.46 36.19 17.10
C ASP A 441 25.51 36.71 18.18
N PHE A 442 24.19 36.56 17.97
CA PHE A 442 23.17 37.06 18.89
C PHE A 442 22.70 36.03 19.94
N THR A 443 22.93 34.73 19.73
CA THR A 443 22.40 33.68 20.62
C THR A 443 23.30 33.37 21.80
N ASN A 444 22.71 33.24 22.99
CA ASN A 444 23.32 32.54 24.13
C ASN A 444 22.63 31.20 24.42
N ASP A 445 21.61 30.85 23.65
CA ASP A 445 20.83 29.63 23.79
C ASP A 445 21.61 28.44 23.20
N PRO A 446 21.98 27.44 24.01
CA PRO A 446 22.75 26.29 23.54
C PRO A 446 22.01 25.48 22.46
N ALA A 447 20.67 25.42 22.51
CA ALA A 447 19.89 24.72 21.50
C ALA A 447 19.93 25.45 20.15
N LEU A 448 19.72 26.78 20.15
CA LEU A 448 19.78 27.57 18.92
C LEU A 448 21.19 27.61 18.33
N ARG A 449 22.23 27.65 19.18
CA ARG A 449 23.62 27.52 18.75
C ARG A 449 23.87 26.16 18.08
N ALA A 450 23.37 25.07 18.68
CA ALA A 450 23.50 23.75 18.09
C ALA A 450 22.87 23.67 16.70
N LEU A 451 21.70 24.26 16.52
CA LEU A 451 20.95 24.26 15.26
C LEU A 451 21.61 25.11 14.17
N ALA A 452 22.05 26.32 14.50
CA ALA A 452 22.72 27.20 13.55
C ALA A 452 24.07 26.61 13.09
N SER A 453 24.87 26.06 14.02
CA SER A 453 26.11 25.37 13.66
C SER A 453 25.83 24.10 12.82
N GLN A 454 24.78 23.32 13.13
CA GLN A 454 24.44 22.15 12.31
C GLN A 454 24.10 22.54 10.86
N ASN A 455 23.29 23.58 10.67
CA ASN A 455 22.90 24.02 9.33
C ASN A 455 24.09 24.62 8.55
N LEU A 456 25.00 25.33 9.21
CA LEU A 456 26.26 25.76 8.61
C LEU A 456 27.11 24.56 8.15
N GLY A 457 27.19 23.51 8.95
CA GLY A 457 27.85 22.26 8.57
C GLY A 457 27.23 21.61 7.33
N VAL A 458 25.90 21.64 7.20
CA VAL A 458 25.19 21.16 6.01
C VAL A 458 25.52 21.99 4.78
N LEU A 459 25.55 23.32 4.89
CA LEU A 459 25.91 24.21 3.79
C LEU A 459 27.33 23.94 3.29
N LYS A 460 28.32 23.90 4.20
CA LYS A 460 29.73 23.64 3.85
C LYS A 460 29.95 22.24 3.26
N HIS A 461 29.21 21.25 3.77
CA HIS A 461 29.25 19.90 3.18
C HIS A 461 28.69 19.89 1.75
N GLY A 462 27.57 20.60 1.51
CA GLY A 462 27.00 20.74 0.17
C GLY A 462 27.97 21.43 -0.81
N GLU A 463 28.55 22.56 -0.40
CA GLU A 463 29.54 23.31 -1.19
C GLU A 463 30.77 22.46 -1.53
N SER A 464 31.24 21.64 -0.58
CA SER A 464 32.32 20.68 -0.84
C SER A 464 31.96 19.69 -1.95
N THR A 465 30.75 19.14 -1.95
CA THR A 465 30.35 18.16 -2.97
C THR A 465 30.30 18.74 -4.38
N GLU A 466 29.91 20.02 -4.52
CA GLU A 466 29.95 20.73 -5.81
C GLU A 466 31.39 21.04 -6.24
N THR A 467 32.26 21.34 -5.29
CA THR A 467 33.65 21.77 -5.53
C THR A 467 34.61 20.59 -5.72
N MET A 468 34.29 19.41 -5.19
CA MET A 468 35.15 18.21 -5.14
C MET A 468 35.72 17.78 -6.50
N MET A 469 34.95 17.94 -7.58
CA MET A 469 35.38 17.58 -8.93
C MET A 469 36.23 18.68 -9.60
N ARG A 470 36.12 19.93 -9.13
CA ARG A 470 36.79 21.11 -9.68
C ARG A 470 38.10 21.40 -8.96
N ASP A 471 38.07 21.41 -7.63
CA ASP A 471 39.20 21.70 -6.75
C ASP A 471 39.13 20.81 -5.48
N PRO A 472 39.84 19.68 -5.46
CA PRO A 472 39.82 18.75 -4.33
C PRO A 472 40.42 19.30 -3.04
N ASP A 473 41.34 20.26 -3.12
CA ASP A 473 41.99 20.85 -1.94
C ASP A 473 41.01 21.84 -1.27
N GLU A 474 40.35 22.69 -2.05
CA GLU A 474 39.25 23.56 -1.59
C GLU A 474 38.09 22.73 -1.00
N ALA A 475 37.72 21.63 -1.64
CA ALA A 475 36.66 20.74 -1.15
C ALA A 475 37.03 20.07 0.18
N LEU A 476 38.31 19.76 0.41
CA LEU A 476 38.79 19.21 1.68
C LEU A 476 38.72 20.26 2.80
N GLU A 477 39.07 21.52 2.53
CA GLU A 477 38.92 22.62 3.49
C GLU A 477 37.46 22.80 3.91
N LEU A 478 36.54 22.80 2.94
CA LEU A 478 35.09 22.87 3.20
C LEU A 478 34.56 21.70 4.04
N LEU A 479 35.10 20.49 3.86
CA LEU A 479 34.76 19.34 4.71
C LEU A 479 35.26 19.50 6.14
N GLN A 480 36.44 20.09 6.33
CA GLN A 480 36.99 20.37 7.65
C GLN A 480 36.15 21.43 8.37
N GLU A 481 35.75 22.49 7.68
CA GLU A 481 34.83 23.50 8.22
C GLU A 481 33.48 22.87 8.60
N ALA A 482 32.92 22.01 7.74
CA ALA A 482 31.70 21.29 8.04
C ALA A 482 31.84 20.42 9.30
N GLU A 483 32.96 19.69 9.44
CA GLU A 483 33.25 18.88 10.62
C GLU A 483 33.30 19.74 11.90
N ASP A 484 33.96 20.89 11.85
CA ASP A 484 34.06 21.79 12.99
C ASP A 484 32.69 22.33 13.43
N PHE A 485 31.84 22.68 12.47
CA PHE A 485 30.45 23.08 12.74
C PHE A 485 29.60 21.95 13.34
N TYR A 486 29.72 20.72 12.84
CA TYR A 486 29.03 19.57 13.45
C TYR A 486 29.55 19.28 14.87
N ARG A 487 30.85 19.42 15.11
CA ARG A 487 31.44 19.29 16.46
C ARG A 487 30.94 20.38 17.40
N GLU A 488 30.84 21.61 16.93
CA GLU A 488 30.26 22.72 17.70
C GLU A 488 28.80 22.44 18.05
N SER A 489 28.02 21.96 17.08
CA SER A 489 26.62 21.57 17.28
C SER A 489 26.46 20.54 18.40
N MET A 490 27.28 19.47 18.36
CA MET A 490 27.28 18.44 19.40
C MET A 490 27.71 18.96 20.78
N ARG A 491 28.66 19.91 20.85
CA ARG A 491 29.12 20.50 22.11
C ARG A 491 28.09 21.43 22.74
N ALA A 492 27.26 22.07 21.93
CA ALA A 492 26.26 23.01 22.40
C ALA A 492 25.05 22.32 23.06
N LEU A 493 24.80 21.03 22.79
CA LEU A 493 23.76 20.27 23.47
C LEU A 493 24.27 19.72 24.82
N PRO A 494 23.52 19.88 25.92
CA PRO A 494 23.90 19.27 27.20
C PRO A 494 23.92 17.75 27.06
N THR A 495 25.04 17.13 27.45
CA THR A 495 25.13 15.66 27.56
C THR A 495 24.11 15.20 28.58
N THR A 496 23.05 14.54 28.11
CA THR A 496 22.00 13.94 28.96
C THR A 496 22.32 12.49 29.25
#